data_AF-A0A2V5J6H5-F1
#
_entry.id   AF-A0A2V5J6H5-F1
#
_cell.length_a   1.000
_cell.length_b   1.000
_cell.length_c   1.000
_cell.angle_alpha   90.00
_cell.angle_beta   90.00
_cell.angle_gamma   90.00
#
_symmetry.space_group_name_H-M   'P 1'
#
loop_
_entity.id
_entity.type
_entity.pdbx_description
1 polymer ?
#
loop_
_entity_poly.entity_id
_entity_poly.type
_entity_poly.pdbx_seq_one_letter_code
_entity_poly.pdbx_strand_id
1 'polypeptide(L)'
;MAPREVPFIISTFHPTKATESQRRIALSHAARSAHAKARRLRTLQYQAQKRQEHHASLSRATQDLPITALDTFLPADRTDPFMSFARVLDPTEQFLFDHYVKVVIPLMRCNETQVLFSQRMLSLWVPVAITESSLVDIVLLASSRHLSCCYTQQQQEKQRFFTQLTLQYKSQSLQSLRRAISAEVPALDDATVAKAIMLAYDEARPLYVHDTTMLKHHIDGAVKMVALKGGPQALGLEGLLEHFLFNLIAKMRRELGVHVMTPWE
;
A
#
# COMPACT_ATOMS: atom_id res chain seq x y z
N MET A 1 -32.43 34.08 0.37
CA MET A 1 -31.24 33.21 0.47
C MET A 1 -30.09 33.97 -0.19
N ALA A 2 -29.15 34.50 0.60
CA ALA A 2 -28.02 35.28 0.07
C ALA A 2 -26.90 34.35 -0.40
N PRO A 3 -26.26 34.62 -1.55
CA PRO A 3 -25.17 33.81 -2.07
C PRO A 3 -23.92 34.02 -1.20
N ARG A 4 -23.33 32.92 -0.70
CA ARG A 4 -22.01 32.94 -0.05
C ARG A 4 -20.95 32.94 -1.15
N GLU A 5 -20.42 34.11 -1.47
CA GLU A 5 -19.24 34.23 -2.33
C GLU A 5 -18.00 33.74 -1.59
N VAL A 6 -17.34 32.72 -2.13
CA VAL A 6 -16.04 32.24 -1.65
C VAL A 6 -14.98 32.96 -2.49
N PRO A 7 -14.20 33.91 -1.93
CA PRO A 7 -13.23 34.64 -2.71
C PRO A 7 -12.06 33.72 -3.09
N PHE A 8 -11.92 33.44 -4.39
CA PHE A 8 -10.74 32.81 -4.95
C PHE A 8 -9.66 33.87 -5.18
N ILE A 9 -8.46 33.63 -4.64
CA ILE A 9 -7.30 34.48 -4.91
C ILE A 9 -6.66 34.00 -6.21
N ILE A 10 -6.91 34.73 -7.30
CA ILE A 10 -6.17 34.55 -8.55
C ILE A 10 -4.80 35.22 -8.36
N SER A 11 -3.76 34.42 -8.22
CA SER A 11 -2.38 34.89 -8.18
C SER A 11 -1.87 35.15 -9.60
N THR A 12 -2.26 36.27 -10.21
CA THR A 12 -1.55 36.78 -11.38
C THR A 12 -0.26 37.46 -10.92
N PHE A 13 0.83 37.07 -11.58
CA PHE A 13 2.19 37.56 -11.35
C PHE A 13 2.25 39.09 -11.37
N HIS A 14 2.56 39.70 -10.22
CA HIS A 14 3.42 40.88 -10.02
C HIS A 14 3.71 41.02 -8.50
N PRO A 15 4.97 41.15 -8.04
CA PRO A 15 5.28 41.18 -6.62
C PRO A 15 5.06 42.58 -6.04
N THR A 16 3.81 42.99 -5.87
CA THR A 16 3.48 44.08 -4.94
C THR A 16 3.35 43.51 -3.54
N LYS A 17 3.95 44.17 -2.55
CA LYS A 17 3.94 43.72 -1.15
C LYS A 17 2.50 43.46 -0.72
N ALA A 18 2.17 42.20 -0.43
CA ALA A 18 0.84 41.79 0.04
C ALA A 18 0.40 42.71 1.19
N THR A 19 -0.79 43.29 1.05
CA THR A 19 -1.34 44.21 2.06
C THR A 19 -1.54 43.48 3.38
N GLU A 20 -1.47 44.21 4.49
CA GLU A 20 -1.57 43.64 5.84
C GLU A 20 -2.86 42.83 6.05
N SER A 21 -3.96 43.27 5.43
CA SER A 21 -5.24 42.54 5.38
C SER A 21 -5.12 41.16 4.68
N GLN A 22 -4.48 41.10 3.52
CA GLN A 22 -4.27 39.84 2.78
C GLN A 22 -3.39 38.87 3.57
N ARG A 23 -2.34 39.37 4.24
CA ARG A 23 -1.49 38.54 5.12
C ARG A 23 -2.28 37.98 6.30
N ARG A 24 -3.12 38.80 6.93
CA ARG A 24 -3.97 38.36 8.06
C ARG A 24 -4.97 37.28 7.64
N ILE A 25 -5.56 37.40 6.44
CA ILE A 25 -6.47 36.40 5.87
C ILE A 25 -5.71 35.10 5.59
N ALA A 26 -4.54 35.17 4.96
CA ALA A 26 -3.72 34.00 4.66
C ALA A 26 -3.27 33.26 5.94
N LEU A 27 -2.81 34.00 6.97
CA LEU A 27 -2.43 33.44 8.26
C LEU A 27 -3.63 32.81 8.98
N SER A 28 -4.80 33.46 8.92
CA SER A 28 -6.04 32.90 9.50
C SER A 28 -6.48 31.63 8.78
N HIS A 29 -6.36 31.58 7.45
CA HIS A 29 -6.66 30.39 6.66
C HIS A 29 -5.67 29.26 6.95
N ALA A 30 -4.38 29.56 7.06
CA ALA A 30 -3.36 28.60 7.45
C ALA A 30 -3.60 28.03 8.86
N ALA A 31 -3.91 28.90 9.83
CA ALA A 31 -4.25 28.49 11.19
C ALA A 31 -5.52 27.61 11.24
N ARG A 32 -6.57 27.98 10.50
CA ARG A 32 -7.79 27.16 10.40
C ARG A 32 -7.52 25.81 9.75
N SER A 33 -6.70 25.78 8.70
CA SER A 33 -6.31 24.55 8.00
C SER A 33 -5.47 23.65 8.91
N ALA A 34 -4.53 24.22 9.67
CA ALA A 34 -3.74 23.50 10.66
C ALA A 34 -4.63 22.92 11.79
N HIS A 35 -5.57 23.71 12.32
CA HIS A 35 -6.49 23.25 13.35
C HIS A 35 -7.46 22.17 12.83
N ALA A 36 -7.93 22.29 11.58
CA ALA A 36 -8.76 21.27 10.94
C ALA A 36 -7.98 19.95 10.76
N LYS A 37 -6.72 20.02 10.32
CA LYS A 37 -5.81 18.86 10.25
C LYS A 37 -5.59 18.23 11.63
N ALA A 38 -5.30 19.04 12.65
CA ALA A 38 -5.11 18.57 14.03
C ALA A 38 -6.37 17.91 14.62
N ARG A 39 -7.56 18.43 14.31
CA ARG A 39 -8.83 17.80 14.71
C ARG A 39 -9.04 16.48 13.99
N ARG A 40 -8.79 16.42 12.68
CA ARG A 40 -8.89 15.17 11.89
C ARG A 40 -7.95 14.09 12.42
N LEU A 41 -6.70 14.44 12.72
CA LEU A 41 -5.71 13.53 13.33
C LEU A 41 -6.20 12.96 14.66
N ARG A 42 -6.73 13.80 15.55
CA ARG A 42 -7.32 13.34 16.83
C ARG A 42 -8.48 12.38 16.63
N THR A 43 -9.37 12.66 15.67
CA THR A 43 -10.48 11.76 15.35
C THR A 43 -9.99 10.42 14.82
N LEU A 44 -8.98 10.42 13.94
CA LEU A 44 -8.38 9.20 13.39
C LEU A 44 -7.71 8.36 14.49
N GLN A 45 -6.94 9.00 15.38
CA GLN A 45 -6.31 8.34 16.53
C GLN A 45 -7.36 7.70 17.46
N TYR A 46 -8.41 8.44 17.79
CA TYR A 46 -9.51 7.92 18.61
C TYR A 46 -10.20 6.72 17.94
N GLN A 47 -10.45 6.79 16.63
CA GLN A 47 -11.04 5.68 15.87
C GLN A 47 -10.11 4.47 15.77
N ALA A 48 -8.79 4.67 15.66
CA ALA A 48 -7.81 3.60 15.68
C ALA A 48 -7.77 2.90 17.05
N GLN A 49 -7.76 3.67 18.15
CA GLN A 49 -7.82 3.14 19.51
C GLN A 49 -9.11 2.35 19.76
N LYS A 50 -10.27 2.90 19.36
CA LYS A 50 -11.57 2.22 19.43
C LYS A 50 -11.59 0.89 18.66
N ARG A 51 -10.94 0.83 17.48
CA ARG A 51 -10.81 -0.41 16.70
C ARG A 51 -9.93 -1.45 17.40
N GLN A 52 -8.83 -1.03 18.02
CA GLN A 52 -7.98 -1.92 18.82
C GLN A 52 -8.70 -2.47 20.05
N GLU A 53 -9.45 -1.63 20.78
CA GLU A 53 -10.28 -2.05 21.90
C GLU A 53 -11.35 -3.07 21.47
N HIS A 54 -12.02 -2.81 20.34
CA HIS A 54 -13.01 -3.72 19.77
C HIS A 54 -12.39 -5.06 19.36
N HIS A 55 -11.22 -5.04 18.71
CA HIS A 55 -10.50 -6.27 18.34
C HIS A 55 -10.05 -7.06 19.57
N ALA A 56 -9.53 -6.39 20.60
CA ALA A 56 -9.17 -7.02 21.87
C ALA A 56 -10.39 -7.64 22.59
N SER A 57 -11.56 -7.03 22.48
CA SER A 57 -12.81 -7.56 23.04
C SER A 57 -13.33 -8.78 22.28
N LEU A 58 -13.22 -8.79 20.95
CA LEU A 58 -13.57 -9.93 20.10
C LEU A 58 -12.64 -11.12 20.37
N SER A 59 -11.33 -10.89 20.49
CA SER A 59 -10.35 -11.94 20.80
C SER A 59 -10.52 -12.57 22.19
N ARG A 60 -11.15 -11.88 23.14
CA ARG A 60 -11.55 -12.49 24.43
C ARG A 60 -12.85 -13.29 24.32
N ALA A 61 -13.79 -12.85 23.50
CA ALA A 61 -15.08 -13.52 23.30
C ALA A 61 -14.95 -14.83 22.49
N THR A 62 -13.95 -14.96 21.61
CA THR A 62 -13.68 -16.19 20.85
C THR A 62 -13.08 -17.33 21.68
N GLN A 63 -12.73 -17.11 22.96
CA GLN A 63 -12.22 -18.17 23.84
C GLN A 63 -13.32 -19.11 24.38
N ASP A 64 -14.61 -18.74 24.25
CA ASP A 64 -15.73 -19.47 24.86
C ASP A 64 -16.69 -20.14 23.86
N LEU A 65 -16.38 -20.17 22.56
CA LEU A 65 -17.21 -20.88 21.57
C LEU A 65 -16.72 -22.32 21.40
N PRO A 66 -17.58 -23.34 21.60
CA PRO A 66 -17.22 -24.71 21.29
C PRO A 66 -16.94 -24.81 19.80
N ILE A 67 -15.69 -25.15 19.46
CA ILE A 67 -15.25 -25.45 18.10
C ILE A 67 -16.06 -26.67 17.65
N THR A 68 -17.20 -26.43 17.00
CA THR A 68 -17.89 -27.46 16.25
C THR A 68 -16.96 -27.78 15.11
N ALA A 69 -16.52 -29.04 15.01
CA ALA A 69 -15.52 -29.50 14.05
C ALA A 69 -15.88 -29.00 12.65
N LEU A 70 -15.19 -27.95 12.22
CA LEU A 70 -15.21 -27.50 10.84
C LEU A 70 -14.57 -28.65 10.06
N ASP A 71 -15.30 -29.22 9.10
CA ASP A 71 -14.73 -30.19 8.18
C ASP A 71 -13.54 -29.53 7.47
N THR A 72 -12.34 -29.92 7.87
CA THR A 72 -11.05 -29.43 7.33
C THR A 72 -10.64 -30.19 6.07
N PHE A 73 -11.59 -30.84 5.39
CA PHE A 73 -11.37 -31.48 4.09
C PHE A 73 -11.23 -30.41 3.01
N LEU A 74 -10.03 -29.82 2.96
CA LEU A 74 -9.59 -29.02 1.82
C LEU A 74 -9.48 -29.97 0.60
N PRO A 75 -10.08 -29.62 -0.54
CA PRO A 75 -9.99 -30.45 -1.73
C PRO A 75 -8.53 -30.55 -2.20
N ALA A 76 -8.14 -31.73 -2.69
CA ALA A 76 -6.76 -32.04 -3.06
C ALA A 76 -6.23 -31.16 -4.21
N ASP A 77 -7.14 -30.57 -4.97
CA ASP A 77 -6.86 -29.62 -6.05
C ASP A 77 -6.43 -28.23 -5.54
N ARG A 78 -6.39 -28.01 -4.22
CA ARG A 78 -6.05 -26.73 -3.58
C ARG A 78 -6.90 -25.56 -4.09
N THR A 79 -8.11 -25.83 -4.58
CA THR A 79 -9.05 -24.76 -4.91
C THR A 79 -9.51 -24.08 -3.63
N ASP A 80 -9.63 -22.76 -3.67
CA ASP A 80 -10.15 -21.96 -2.57
C ASP A 80 -11.62 -22.33 -2.33
N PRO A 81 -11.93 -23.05 -1.24
CA PRO A 81 -13.27 -23.57 -1.00
C PRO A 81 -14.26 -22.47 -0.60
N PHE A 82 -13.76 -21.26 -0.28
CA PHE A 82 -14.56 -20.13 0.19
C PHE A 82 -14.73 -19.04 -0.86
N MET A 83 -14.15 -19.19 -2.07
CA MET A 83 -14.16 -18.18 -3.13
C MET A 83 -13.73 -16.78 -2.63
N SER A 84 -12.73 -16.77 -1.75
CA SER A 84 -12.11 -15.61 -1.11
C SER A 84 -11.38 -14.70 -2.10
N PHE A 85 -10.90 -15.24 -3.24
CA PHE A 85 -10.26 -14.44 -4.27
C PHE A 85 -11.25 -13.55 -5.03
N ALA A 86 -10.84 -12.32 -5.32
CA ALA A 86 -11.56 -11.34 -6.12
C ALA A 86 -11.86 -11.82 -7.54
N ARG A 87 -11.10 -12.81 -8.02
CA ARG A 87 -11.28 -13.46 -9.31
C ARG A 87 -10.80 -14.90 -9.23
N VAL A 88 -11.34 -15.74 -10.10
CA VAL A 88 -10.88 -17.12 -10.26
C VAL A 88 -9.43 -17.11 -10.76
N LEU A 89 -8.56 -17.84 -10.08
CA LEU A 89 -7.16 -18.01 -10.46
C LEU A 89 -6.99 -19.24 -11.35
N ASP A 90 -6.28 -19.06 -12.46
CA ASP A 90 -5.85 -20.19 -13.29
C ASP A 90 -4.69 -20.99 -12.62
N PRO A 91 -4.33 -22.18 -13.12
CA PRO A 91 -3.29 -23.00 -12.51
C PRO A 91 -1.91 -22.33 -12.39
N THR A 92 -1.56 -21.44 -13.32
CA THR A 92 -0.33 -20.66 -13.27
C THR A 92 -0.41 -19.64 -12.15
N GLU A 93 -1.54 -18.95 -12.01
CA GLU A 93 -1.76 -17.95 -10.97
C GLU A 93 -1.82 -18.57 -9.57
N GLN A 94 -2.42 -19.75 -9.43
CA GLN A 94 -2.40 -20.54 -8.19
C GLN A 94 -0.96 -20.90 -7.79
N PHE A 95 -0.15 -21.35 -8.75
CA PHE A 95 1.28 -21.61 -8.51
C PHE A 95 2.04 -20.35 -8.09
N LEU A 96 1.82 -19.23 -8.77
CA LEU A 96 2.45 -17.95 -8.43
C LEU A 96 2.02 -17.45 -7.04
N PHE A 97 0.75 -17.63 -6.66
CA PHE A 97 0.26 -17.28 -5.35
C PHE A 97 0.89 -18.15 -4.24
N ASP A 98 0.97 -19.47 -4.45
CA ASP A 98 1.67 -20.38 -3.52
C ASP A 98 3.15 -19.98 -3.36
N HIS A 99 3.81 -19.65 -4.48
CA HIS A 99 5.18 -19.15 -4.49
C HIS A 99 5.31 -17.81 -3.75
N TYR A 100 4.32 -16.92 -3.86
CA TYR A 100 4.31 -15.65 -3.14
C TYR A 100 4.35 -15.88 -1.63
N VAL A 101 3.41 -16.71 -1.15
CA VAL A 101 3.22 -17.00 0.27
C VAL A 101 4.45 -17.68 0.86
N LYS A 102 5.02 -18.68 0.15
CA LYS A 102 6.09 -19.52 0.69
C LYS A 102 7.48 -18.94 0.50
N VAL A 103 7.71 -18.18 -0.57
CA VAL A 103 9.06 -17.75 -0.97
C VAL A 103 9.19 -16.23 -0.93
N VAL A 104 8.28 -15.50 -1.57
CA VAL A 104 8.42 -14.04 -1.70
C VAL A 104 8.22 -13.33 -0.36
N ILE A 105 7.19 -13.67 0.41
CA ILE A 105 6.92 -13.05 1.72
C ILE A 105 8.17 -13.13 2.63
N PRO A 106 8.79 -14.31 2.87
CA PRO A 106 10.02 -14.37 3.67
C PRO A 106 11.21 -13.53 3.13
N LEU A 107 11.25 -13.28 1.82
CA LEU A 107 12.30 -12.50 1.16
C LEU A 107 12.04 -10.99 1.17
N MET A 108 10.80 -10.54 1.36
CA MET A 108 10.40 -9.12 1.49
C MET A 108 10.93 -8.42 2.76
N ARG A 109 12.00 -8.97 3.35
CA ARG A 109 12.59 -8.62 4.65
C ARG A 109 12.46 -7.14 4.98
N CYS A 110 11.62 -6.87 5.97
CA CYS A 110 11.66 -5.65 6.73
C CYS A 110 12.57 -5.85 7.96
N ASN A 111 12.94 -4.77 8.65
CA ASN A 111 13.80 -4.80 9.84
C ASN A 111 13.21 -5.57 11.06
N GLU A 112 12.07 -6.24 10.89
CA GLU A 112 11.42 -7.10 11.89
C GLU A 112 12.00 -8.52 11.86
N THR A 113 11.81 -9.27 12.95
CA THR A 113 12.10 -10.70 12.96
C THR A 113 11.24 -11.41 11.91
N GLN A 114 11.82 -12.35 11.17
CA GLN A 114 11.17 -13.06 10.05
C GLN A 114 9.80 -13.67 10.42
N VAL A 115 9.65 -14.19 11.65
CA VAL A 115 8.41 -14.83 12.12
C VAL A 115 7.28 -13.81 12.25
N LEU A 116 7.50 -12.71 12.97
CA LEU A 116 6.49 -11.66 13.15
C LEU A 116 6.09 -11.02 11.82
N PHE A 117 7.07 -10.78 10.94
CA PHE A 117 6.81 -10.23 9.61
C PHE A 117 5.93 -11.17 8.78
N SER A 118 6.31 -12.45 8.70
CA SER A 118 5.54 -13.45 7.93
C SER A 118 4.14 -13.62 8.51
N GLN A 119 3.99 -13.63 9.83
CA GLN A 119 2.69 -13.70 10.48
C GLN A 119 1.80 -12.52 10.07
N ARG A 120 2.29 -11.27 10.18
CA ARG A 120 1.53 -10.08 9.77
C ARG A 120 1.20 -10.09 8.29
N MET A 121 2.11 -10.57 7.45
CA MET A 121 1.86 -10.72 6.03
C MET A 121 0.71 -11.69 5.75
N LEU A 122 0.69 -12.84 6.43
CA LEU A 122 -0.35 -13.86 6.24
C LEU A 122 -1.69 -13.47 6.88
N SER A 123 -1.68 -12.75 8.00
CA SER A 123 -2.90 -12.40 8.74
C SER A 123 -3.53 -11.07 8.32
N LEU A 124 -2.75 -10.14 7.77
CA LEU A 124 -3.22 -8.80 7.41
C LEU A 124 -3.14 -8.53 5.91
N TRP A 125 -1.95 -8.72 5.32
CA TRP A 125 -1.72 -8.35 3.92
C TRP A 125 -2.41 -9.31 2.94
N VAL A 126 -2.15 -10.61 3.04
CA VAL A 126 -2.68 -11.60 2.09
C VAL A 126 -4.21 -11.58 2.02
N PRO A 127 -4.96 -11.56 3.15
CA PRO A 127 -6.42 -11.48 3.10
C PRO A 127 -6.93 -10.24 2.37
N VAL A 128 -6.30 -9.08 2.58
CA VAL A 128 -6.68 -7.86 1.83
C VAL A 128 -6.29 -7.97 0.36
N ALA A 129 -5.09 -8.47 0.06
CA ALA A 129 -4.60 -8.58 -1.31
C ALA A 129 -5.46 -9.49 -2.19
N ILE A 130 -5.99 -10.59 -1.64
CA ILE A 130 -6.85 -11.50 -2.42
C ILE A 130 -8.24 -10.94 -2.68
N THR A 131 -8.73 -10.00 -1.87
CA THR A 131 -10.07 -9.40 -2.04
C THR A 131 -10.15 -8.31 -3.12
N GLU A 132 -9.01 -7.83 -3.62
CA GLU A 132 -8.96 -6.89 -4.75
C GLU A 132 -8.18 -7.45 -5.94
N SER A 133 -8.82 -7.50 -7.11
CA SER A 133 -8.17 -8.02 -8.33
C SER A 133 -6.84 -7.34 -8.64
N SER A 134 -6.75 -6.01 -8.46
CA SER A 134 -5.51 -5.28 -8.72
C SER A 134 -4.39 -5.54 -7.71
N LEU A 135 -4.73 -5.96 -6.48
CA LEU A 135 -3.73 -6.37 -5.50
C LEU A 135 -3.30 -7.82 -5.73
N VAL A 136 -4.20 -8.68 -6.21
CA VAL A 136 -3.83 -10.01 -6.74
C VAL A 136 -2.79 -9.86 -7.84
N ASP A 137 -2.98 -8.96 -8.81
CA ASP A 137 -2.01 -8.74 -9.89
C ASP A 137 -0.62 -8.35 -9.35
N ILE A 138 -0.57 -7.56 -8.27
CA ILE A 138 0.69 -7.18 -7.60
C ILE A 138 1.34 -8.37 -6.89
N VAL A 139 0.55 -9.23 -6.25
CA VAL A 139 1.04 -10.47 -5.64
C VAL A 139 1.66 -11.39 -6.70
N LEU A 140 0.97 -11.56 -7.83
CA LEU A 140 1.42 -12.38 -8.94
C LEU A 140 2.66 -11.79 -9.63
N LEU A 141 2.72 -10.45 -9.76
CA LEU A 141 3.90 -9.71 -10.24
C LEU A 141 5.14 -10.04 -9.43
N ALA A 142 5.05 -9.97 -8.09
CA ALA A 142 6.20 -10.21 -7.22
C ALA A 142 6.73 -11.65 -7.37
N SER A 143 5.83 -12.63 -7.49
CA SER A 143 6.20 -14.03 -7.74
C SER A 143 6.81 -14.26 -9.11
N SER A 144 6.17 -13.76 -10.18
CA SER A 144 6.67 -13.93 -11.54
C SER A 144 8.04 -13.28 -11.69
N ARG A 145 8.25 -12.14 -11.03
CA ARG A 145 9.53 -11.46 -11.07
C ARG A 145 10.62 -12.24 -10.37
N HIS A 146 10.34 -12.78 -9.19
CA HIS A 146 11.28 -13.65 -8.47
C HIS A 146 11.68 -14.84 -9.34
N LEU A 147 10.70 -15.53 -9.91
CA LEU A 147 10.95 -16.69 -10.77
C LEU A 147 11.74 -16.32 -12.02
N SER A 148 11.46 -15.17 -12.64
CA SER A 148 12.22 -14.69 -13.80
C SER A 148 13.72 -14.46 -13.48
N CYS A 149 14.04 -14.09 -12.24
CA CYS A 149 15.41 -13.93 -11.75
C CYS A 149 16.06 -15.26 -11.37
N CYS A 150 15.30 -16.23 -10.86
CA CYS A 150 15.82 -17.54 -10.46
C CYS A 150 16.16 -18.45 -11.65
N TYR A 151 15.42 -18.34 -12.77
CA TYR A 151 15.68 -19.17 -13.94
C TYR A 151 16.91 -18.68 -14.71
N THR A 152 17.90 -19.56 -14.85
CA THR A 152 19.15 -19.30 -15.57
C THR A 152 19.03 -19.62 -17.06
N GLN A 153 20.09 -19.33 -17.82
CA GLN A 153 20.17 -19.48 -19.28
C GLN A 153 19.80 -20.88 -19.79
N GLN A 154 19.95 -21.94 -18.97
CA GLN A 154 19.55 -23.32 -19.34
C GLN A 154 18.02 -23.51 -19.37
N GLN A 155 17.24 -22.62 -18.76
CA GLN A 155 15.78 -22.69 -18.71
C GLN A 155 15.16 -21.43 -19.35
N GLN A 156 15.67 -21.08 -20.53
CA GLN A 156 15.35 -19.83 -21.22
C GLN A 156 13.85 -19.67 -21.52
N GLU A 157 13.13 -20.75 -21.84
CA GLU A 157 11.69 -20.69 -22.09
C GLU A 157 10.91 -20.30 -20.84
N LYS A 158 11.20 -20.91 -19.69
CA LYS A 158 10.59 -20.56 -18.40
C LYS A 158 10.93 -19.13 -18.00
N GLN A 159 12.18 -18.72 -18.18
CA GLN A 159 12.61 -17.37 -17.90
C GLN A 159 11.83 -16.34 -18.74
N ARG A 160 11.69 -16.57 -20.06
CA ARG A 160 10.91 -15.72 -20.96
C ARG A 160 9.43 -15.68 -20.56
N PHE A 161 8.84 -16.82 -20.23
CA PHE A 161 7.46 -16.93 -19.77
C PHE A 161 7.20 -16.06 -18.53
N PHE A 162 8.01 -16.21 -17.46
CA PHE A 162 7.84 -15.40 -16.25
C PHE A 162 8.19 -13.92 -16.46
N THR A 163 9.09 -13.61 -17.39
CA THR A 163 9.37 -12.22 -17.80
C THR A 163 8.14 -11.60 -18.46
N GLN A 164 7.46 -12.32 -19.35
CA GLN A 164 6.22 -11.85 -19.99
C GLN A 164 5.10 -11.61 -18.97
N LEU A 165 4.89 -12.56 -18.05
CA LEU A 165 3.91 -12.40 -16.96
C LEU A 165 4.23 -11.18 -16.08
N THR A 166 5.51 -10.97 -15.75
CA THR A 166 5.96 -9.81 -14.99
C THR A 166 5.59 -8.50 -15.70
N LEU A 167 5.86 -8.40 -17.01
CA LEU A 167 5.49 -7.21 -17.78
C LEU A 167 3.98 -6.99 -17.83
N GLN A 168 3.21 -8.08 -18.00
CA GLN A 168 1.76 -8.04 -18.03
C GLN A 168 1.17 -7.53 -16.71
N TYR A 169 1.50 -8.16 -15.58
CA TYR A 169 0.98 -7.78 -14.27
C TYR A 169 1.45 -6.39 -13.84
N LYS A 170 2.68 -5.99 -14.20
CA LYS A 170 3.17 -4.62 -13.96
C LYS A 170 2.35 -3.58 -14.72
N SER A 171 2.09 -3.82 -16.01
CA SER A 171 1.25 -2.95 -16.83
C SER A 171 -0.17 -2.83 -16.26
N GLN A 172 -0.79 -3.95 -15.90
CA GLN A 172 -2.13 -3.99 -15.29
C GLN A 172 -2.18 -3.24 -13.96
N SER A 173 -1.21 -3.47 -13.08
CA SER A 173 -1.10 -2.79 -11.77
C SER A 173 -0.94 -1.28 -11.92
N LEU A 174 -0.09 -0.83 -12.85
CA LEU A 174 0.10 0.61 -13.15
C LEU A 174 -1.18 1.25 -13.72
N GLN A 175 -1.88 0.56 -14.63
CA GLN A 175 -3.16 1.04 -15.15
C GLN A 175 -4.21 1.15 -14.05
N SER A 176 -4.30 0.15 -13.17
CA SER A 176 -5.22 0.15 -12.04
C SER A 176 -4.91 1.30 -11.09
N LEU A 177 -3.64 1.50 -10.74
CA LEU A 177 -3.22 2.61 -9.88
C LEU A 177 -3.57 3.97 -10.51
N ARG A 178 -3.29 4.15 -11.80
CA ARG A 178 -3.62 5.40 -12.52
C ARG A 178 -5.12 5.68 -12.53
N ARG A 179 -5.95 4.65 -12.77
CA ARG A 179 -7.41 4.78 -12.74
C ARG A 179 -7.90 5.16 -11.34
N ALA A 180 -7.39 4.51 -10.30
CA ALA A 180 -7.74 4.83 -8.92
C ALA A 180 -7.41 6.29 -8.56
N ILE A 181 -6.19 6.75 -8.87
CA ILE A 181 -5.78 8.15 -8.66
C ILE A 181 -6.68 9.13 -9.41
N SER A 182 -7.12 8.77 -10.61
CA SER A 182 -7.96 9.63 -11.45
C SER A 182 -9.42 9.67 -10.99
N ALA A 183 -9.90 8.61 -10.32
CA ALA A 183 -11.27 8.47 -9.85
C ALA A 183 -11.47 8.96 -8.41
N GLU A 184 -10.42 8.99 -7.59
CA GLU A 184 -10.52 9.30 -6.16
C GLU A 184 -10.77 10.79 -5.88
N VAL A 185 -12.05 11.12 -5.71
CA VAL A 185 -12.53 12.34 -5.04
C VAL A 185 -13.67 11.93 -4.08
N PRO A 186 -13.63 12.22 -2.76
CA PRO A 186 -12.71 13.08 -2.02
C PRO A 186 -11.69 12.35 -1.11
N ALA A 187 -11.67 11.02 -1.06
CA ALA A 187 -10.82 10.25 -0.14
C ALA A 187 -10.04 9.14 -0.86
N LEU A 188 -8.73 9.10 -0.62
CA LEU A 188 -7.82 8.05 -1.10
C LEU A 188 -8.01 6.74 -0.32
N ASP A 189 -8.19 5.64 -1.03
CA ASP A 189 -8.33 4.33 -0.42
C ASP A 189 -6.98 3.70 -0.03
N ASP A 190 -6.99 2.82 1.00
CA ASP A 190 -5.80 2.10 1.45
C ASP A 190 -5.27 1.15 0.37
N ALA A 191 -6.14 0.56 -0.46
CA ALA A 191 -5.69 -0.28 -1.56
C ALA A 191 -4.91 0.52 -2.61
N THR A 192 -5.29 1.76 -2.88
CA THR A 192 -4.57 2.66 -3.80
C THR A 192 -3.16 2.98 -3.28
N VAL A 193 -3.05 3.30 -1.98
CA VAL A 193 -1.74 3.53 -1.35
C VAL A 193 -0.91 2.24 -1.36
N ALA A 194 -1.53 1.10 -1.04
CA ALA A 194 -0.87 -0.20 -1.06
C ALA A 194 -0.32 -0.54 -2.45
N LYS A 195 -1.08 -0.27 -3.53
CA LYS A 195 -0.62 -0.45 -4.91
C LYS A 195 0.67 0.33 -5.18
N ALA A 196 0.72 1.60 -4.77
CA ALA A 196 1.90 2.44 -4.94
C ALA A 196 3.11 1.92 -4.13
N ILE A 197 2.89 1.52 -2.88
CA ILE A 197 3.95 0.96 -2.00
C ILE A 197 4.49 -0.35 -2.58
N MET A 198 3.61 -1.27 -2.98
CA MET A 198 4.04 -2.59 -3.46
C MET A 198 4.70 -2.52 -4.84
N LEU A 199 4.28 -1.61 -5.71
CA LEU A 199 5.02 -1.30 -6.94
C LEU A 199 6.40 -0.71 -6.65
N ALA A 200 6.59 0.04 -5.55
CA ALA A 200 7.91 0.45 -5.13
C ALA A 200 8.77 -0.77 -4.70
N TYR A 201 8.18 -1.76 -4.00
CA TYR A 201 8.89 -3.00 -3.65
C TYR A 201 9.31 -3.82 -4.87
N ASP A 202 8.54 -3.81 -5.97
CA ASP A 202 8.92 -4.41 -7.25
C ASP A 202 10.25 -3.84 -7.78
N GLU A 203 10.57 -2.58 -7.47
CA GLU A 203 11.79 -1.89 -7.89
C GLU A 203 12.90 -1.87 -6.80
N ALA A 204 12.66 -2.39 -5.59
CA ALA A 204 13.50 -2.07 -4.42
C ALA A 204 14.53 -3.15 -4.04
N ARG A 205 15.82 -2.74 -3.90
CA ARG A 205 16.98 -3.49 -3.34
C ARG A 205 16.80 -4.99 -3.48
N PRO A 206 17.11 -5.94 -2.57
CA PRO A 206 17.69 -7.20 -3.05
C PRO A 206 16.73 -8.11 -3.85
N LEU A 207 15.47 -7.73 -4.03
CA LEU A 207 14.47 -8.57 -4.68
C LEU A 207 14.60 -8.59 -6.20
N TYR A 208 14.69 -7.47 -6.92
CA TYR A 208 14.50 -7.50 -8.39
C TYR A 208 15.35 -6.55 -9.26
N VAL A 209 14.97 -5.26 -9.42
CA VAL A 209 15.54 -4.35 -10.45
C VAL A 209 16.19 -3.13 -9.81
N HIS A 210 17.30 -2.65 -10.34
CA HIS A 210 17.97 -1.43 -9.88
C HIS A 210 17.48 -0.18 -10.66
N ASP A 211 16.17 0.01 -10.81
CA ASP A 211 15.64 1.28 -11.34
C ASP A 211 15.39 2.24 -10.17
N THR A 212 16.47 2.87 -9.74
CA THR A 212 16.48 3.81 -8.62
C THR A 212 15.61 5.05 -8.88
N THR A 213 15.42 5.41 -10.16
CA THR A 213 14.58 6.54 -10.55
C THR A 213 13.11 6.16 -10.39
N MET A 214 12.72 4.99 -10.88
CA MET A 214 11.34 4.52 -10.78
C MET A 214 10.96 4.20 -9.33
N LEU A 215 11.88 3.60 -8.56
CA LEU A 215 11.72 3.41 -7.11
C LEU A 215 11.43 4.73 -6.40
N LYS A 216 12.24 5.77 -6.67
CA LYS A 216 12.04 7.10 -6.09
C LYS A 216 10.68 7.69 -6.47
N HIS A 217 10.27 7.59 -7.73
CA HIS A 217 8.97 8.09 -8.18
C HIS A 217 7.80 7.39 -7.48
N HIS A 218 7.88 6.07 -7.31
CA HIS A 218 6.85 5.32 -6.58
C HIS A 218 6.82 5.71 -5.09
N ILE A 219 7.96 5.88 -4.44
CA ILE A 219 8.02 6.32 -3.04
C ILE A 219 7.50 7.76 -2.90
N ASP A 220 7.91 8.69 -3.77
CA ASP A 220 7.43 10.08 -3.77
C ASP A 220 5.90 10.14 -3.99
N GLY A 221 5.38 9.28 -4.89
CA GLY A 221 3.96 9.11 -5.13
C GLY A 221 3.22 8.62 -3.89
N ALA A 222 3.70 7.54 -3.27
CA ALA A 222 3.13 6.98 -2.05
C ALA A 222 3.15 8.00 -0.90
N VAL A 223 4.26 8.72 -0.72
CA VAL A 223 4.39 9.78 0.29
C VAL A 223 3.34 10.87 0.10
N LYS A 224 3.13 11.34 -1.14
CA LYS A 224 2.08 12.33 -1.44
C LYS A 224 0.68 11.79 -1.13
N MET A 225 0.39 10.55 -1.49
CA MET A 225 -0.91 9.92 -1.20
C MET A 225 -1.17 9.82 0.31
N VAL A 226 -0.16 9.42 1.08
CA VAL A 226 -0.23 9.34 2.55
C VAL A 226 -0.44 10.72 3.16
N ALA A 227 0.24 11.75 2.67
CA ALA A 227 0.04 13.12 3.13
C ALA A 227 -1.39 13.61 2.87
N LEU A 228 -1.97 13.30 1.71
CA LEU A 228 -3.36 13.62 1.36
C LEU A 228 -4.36 12.86 2.24
N LYS A 229 -4.04 11.61 2.62
CA LYS A 229 -4.86 10.79 3.51
C LYS A 229 -4.87 11.30 4.95
N GLY A 230 -3.82 12.01 5.37
CA GLY A 230 -3.71 12.65 6.67
C GLY A 230 -2.48 12.27 7.49
N GLY A 231 -1.51 11.59 6.87
CA GLY A 231 -0.28 11.11 7.51
C GLY A 231 -0.22 9.58 7.62
N PRO A 232 0.95 9.01 7.99
CA PRO A 232 1.17 7.56 8.06
C PRO A 232 0.19 6.83 8.97
N GLN A 233 -0.22 7.47 10.09
CA GLN A 233 -1.13 6.89 11.07
C GLN A 233 -2.57 6.76 10.55
N ALA A 234 -2.87 7.37 9.40
CA ALA A 234 -4.16 7.25 8.73
C ALA A 234 -4.24 6.00 7.83
N LEU A 235 -3.15 5.26 7.67
CA LEU A 235 -3.10 4.03 6.89
C LEU A 235 -3.68 2.86 7.69
N GLY A 236 -4.46 2.02 7.02
CA GLY A 236 -5.02 0.78 7.58
C GLY A 236 -3.98 -0.34 7.79
N LEU A 237 -4.49 -1.56 7.89
CA LEU A 237 -3.69 -2.79 8.09
C LEU A 237 -2.82 -2.78 9.36
N GLU A 238 -3.33 -2.22 10.46
CA GLU A 238 -2.63 -2.21 11.77
C GLU A 238 -1.18 -1.70 11.67
N GLY A 239 -0.97 -0.65 10.88
CA GLY A 239 0.34 -0.04 10.68
C GLY A 239 1.30 -0.84 9.78
N LEU A 240 0.84 -1.89 9.10
CA LEU A 240 1.69 -2.68 8.18
C LEU A 240 2.09 -1.85 6.95
N LEU A 241 1.15 -1.09 6.35
CA LEU A 241 1.47 -0.21 5.22
C LEU A 241 2.40 0.94 5.63
N GLU A 242 2.19 1.49 6.83
CA GLU A 242 3.09 2.47 7.42
C GLU A 242 4.50 1.89 7.56
N HIS A 243 4.62 0.68 8.11
CA HIS A 243 5.89 -0.02 8.25
C HIS A 243 6.58 -0.25 6.91
N PHE A 244 5.83 -0.67 5.89
CA PHE A 244 6.36 -0.85 4.54
C PHE A 244 6.91 0.43 3.94
N LEU A 245 6.19 1.54 4.06
CA LEU A 245 6.63 2.83 3.54
C LEU A 245 7.91 3.30 4.24
N PHE A 246 7.96 3.22 5.58
CA PHE A 246 9.16 3.59 6.33
C PHE A 246 10.36 2.71 5.99
N ASN A 247 10.15 1.40 5.79
CA ASN A 247 11.21 0.50 5.36
C ASN A 247 11.77 0.92 3.99
N LEU A 248 10.92 1.24 3.01
CA LEU A 248 11.33 1.73 1.70
C LEU A 248 12.10 3.06 1.77
N ILE A 249 11.63 4.02 2.56
CA ILE A 249 12.29 5.32 2.77
C ILE A 249 13.67 5.12 3.41
N ALA A 250 13.74 4.31 4.47
CA ALA A 250 14.97 4.02 5.17
C ALA A 250 15.98 3.28 4.28
N LYS A 251 15.48 2.39 3.41
CA LYS A 251 16.30 1.65 2.43
C LYS A 251 16.86 2.56 1.36
N MET A 252 16.05 3.44 0.78
CA MET A 252 16.50 4.43 -0.19
C MET A 252 17.52 5.41 0.42
N ARG A 253 17.33 5.84 1.67
CA ARG A 253 18.28 6.69 2.39
C ARG A 253 19.63 5.98 2.61
N ARG A 254 19.61 4.71 3.01
CA ARG A 254 20.81 3.91 3.34
C ARG A 254 21.55 3.36 2.12
N GLU A 255 20.83 2.81 1.16
CA GLU A 255 21.41 2.11 0.00
C GLU A 255 21.73 3.04 -1.17
N LEU A 256 20.99 4.15 -1.32
CA LEU A 256 21.09 5.02 -2.50
C LEU A 256 21.54 6.45 -2.17
N GLY A 257 21.61 6.83 -0.89
CA GLY A 257 21.94 8.20 -0.48
C GLY A 257 20.93 9.27 -0.95
N VAL A 258 19.76 8.84 -1.44
CA VAL A 258 18.73 9.74 -1.95
C VAL A 258 17.79 10.11 -0.80
N HIS A 259 17.68 11.42 -0.55
CA HIS A 259 16.73 11.94 0.44
C HIS A 259 15.34 12.03 -0.16
N VAL A 260 14.34 11.44 0.51
CA VAL A 260 12.93 11.73 0.24
C VAL A 260 12.37 12.61 1.32
N MET A 261 11.77 13.72 0.88
CA MET A 261 11.12 14.69 1.74
C MET A 261 9.79 14.11 2.21
N THR A 262 9.64 13.88 3.50
CA THR A 262 8.35 13.50 4.07
C THR A 262 7.66 14.75 4.64
N PRO A 263 6.42 15.08 4.26
CA PRO A 263 5.73 16.29 4.72
C PRO A 263 5.32 16.30 6.21
N TRP A 264 5.64 15.24 6.93
CA TRP A 264 5.24 15.00 8.33
C TRP A 264 6.43 14.79 9.27
N GLU A 265 7.66 14.95 8.77
CA GLU A 265 8.86 15.16 9.59
C GLU A 265 8.94 16.62 10.07
#